data_AF-A0A527CTY6-F1
#
_entry.id   AF-A0A527CTY6-F1
#
_cell.length_a   1.000
_cell.length_b   1.000
_cell.length_c   1.000
_cell.angle_alpha   90.00
_cell.angle_beta   90.00
_cell.angle_gamma   90.00
#
_symmetry.space_group_name_H-M   'P 1'
#
loop_
_entity.id
_entity.type
_entity.pdbx_description
1 polymer ?
#
loop_
_entity_poly.entity_id
_entity_poly.type
_entity_poly.pdbx_seq_one_letter_code
_entity_poly.pdbx_strand_id
1 'polypeptide(L)'
;MSETSRKSGAQQTRGKVIITCAVTGAIHTPTMSPYLPITPDQIAAEAIAAAEAGAAILHLHARDPETGKPDQTPEAFACFLPRVKQGTNAAINIT
;
A
#
# COMPACT_ATOMS: atom_id res chain seq x y z
N MET A 1 16.70 -52.79 21.54
CA MET A 1 16.36 -52.00 20.33
C MET A 1 14.96 -51.44 20.52
N SER A 2 14.83 -50.23 21.06
CA SER A 2 13.57 -49.48 20.96
C SER A 2 13.84 -48.28 20.07
N GLU A 3 13.22 -48.29 18.90
CA GLU A 3 13.18 -47.13 18.01
C GLU A 3 12.34 -46.06 18.69
N THR A 4 13.01 -45.03 19.21
CA THR A 4 12.35 -43.76 19.53
C THR A 4 11.94 -43.10 18.23
N SER A 5 10.68 -43.34 17.86
CA SER A 5 9.95 -42.68 16.78
C SER A 5 10.26 -41.18 16.76
N ARG A 6 10.86 -40.70 15.65
CA ARG A 6 11.00 -39.27 15.37
C ARG A 6 9.58 -38.69 15.30
N LYS A 7 9.20 -37.88 16.29
CA LYS A 7 7.99 -37.07 16.19
C LYS A 7 8.05 -36.30 14.88
N SER A 8 7.08 -36.53 14.00
CA SER A 8 6.95 -35.82 12.73
C SER A 8 6.99 -34.32 13.03
N GLY A 9 7.97 -33.62 12.47
CA GLY A 9 8.13 -32.19 12.66
C GLY A 9 6.82 -31.49 12.34
N ALA A 10 6.26 -30.78 13.32
CA ALA A 10 5.15 -29.88 13.07
C ALA A 10 5.51 -29.00 11.87
N GLN A 11 4.66 -29.00 10.85
CA GLN A 11 4.77 -28.06 9.73
C GLN A 11 4.86 -26.67 10.35
N GLN A 12 6.07 -26.07 10.38
CA GLN A 12 6.23 -24.70 10.85
C GLN A 12 5.41 -23.84 9.90
N THR A 13 4.24 -23.39 10.34
CA THR A 13 3.44 -22.44 9.58
C THR A 13 4.27 -21.18 9.53
N ARG A 14 4.98 -20.94 8.43
CA ARG A 14 5.60 -19.64 8.19
C ARG A 14 4.49 -18.61 8.36
N GLY A 15 4.64 -17.72 9.34
CA GLY A 15 3.64 -16.70 9.64
C GLY A 15 3.30 -15.91 8.37
N LYS A 16 2.04 -15.47 8.25
CA LYS A 16 1.64 -14.61 7.13
C LYS A 16 2.43 -13.30 7.24
N VAL A 17 3.06 -12.89 6.13
CA VAL A 17 3.81 -11.64 6.07
C VAL A 17 2.86 -10.51 5.69
N ILE A 18 2.91 -9.41 6.41
CA ILE A 18 2.17 -8.19 6.08
C ILE A 18 3.05 -7.37 5.13
N ILE A 19 2.53 -7.08 3.95
CA ILE A 19 3.17 -6.20 2.97
C ILE A 19 2.46 -4.86 3.00
N THR A 20 3.20 -3.79 3.28
CA THR A 20 2.73 -2.41 3.17
C THR A 20 3.30 -1.80 1.91
N CYS A 21 2.45 -1.17 1.09
CA CYS A 21 2.90 -0.37 -0.05
C CYS A 21 2.69 1.12 0.25
N ALA A 22 3.76 1.91 0.21
CA ALA A 22 3.71 3.37 0.29
C ALA A 22 3.79 3.96 -1.11
N VAL A 23 2.65 4.41 -1.64
CA VAL A 23 2.46 4.61 -3.08
C VAL A 23 3.16 5.84 -3.66
N THR A 24 3.32 6.91 -2.87
CA THR A 24 3.87 8.18 -3.38
C THR A 24 4.74 8.94 -2.37
N GLY A 25 4.37 8.94 -1.08
CA GLY A 25 5.13 9.64 -0.02
C GLY A 25 5.15 11.16 -0.20
N ALA A 26 6.08 11.82 0.51
CA ALA A 26 6.30 13.27 0.42
C ALA A 26 7.76 13.66 0.12
N ILE A 27 8.66 12.67 -0.06
CA ILE A 27 10.10 12.90 -0.27
C ILE A 27 10.44 13.05 -1.75
N HIS A 28 10.03 12.11 -2.59
CA HIS A 28 10.29 12.19 -4.03
C HIS A 28 9.47 13.29 -4.69
N THR A 29 10.08 13.95 -5.68
CA THR A 29 9.47 15.02 -6.49
C THR A 29 9.14 14.54 -7.90
N PRO A 30 8.19 15.19 -8.61
CA PRO A 30 7.80 14.80 -9.97
C PRO A 30 8.97 14.73 -10.97
N THR A 31 10.00 15.54 -10.77
CA THR A 31 11.20 15.58 -11.60
C THR A 31 12.09 14.35 -11.48
N MET A 32 11.92 13.53 -10.43
CA MET A 32 12.75 12.34 -10.19
C MET A 32 12.24 11.11 -10.94
N SER A 33 10.95 11.03 -11.25
CA SER A 33 10.36 9.90 -11.96
C SER A 33 9.04 10.28 -12.62
N PRO A 34 8.82 9.92 -13.91
CA PRO A 34 7.52 10.08 -14.55
C PRO A 34 6.45 9.13 -13.98
N TYR A 35 6.85 8.15 -13.17
CA TYR A 35 5.97 7.15 -12.57
C TYR A 35 5.53 7.52 -11.15
N LEU A 36 5.95 8.68 -10.61
CA LEU A 36 5.49 9.13 -9.30
C LEU A 36 3.98 9.44 -9.37
N PRO A 37 3.12 8.77 -8.59
CA PRO A 37 1.68 9.06 -8.60
C PRO A 37 1.43 10.44 -7.98
N ILE A 38 0.77 11.33 -8.71
CA ILE A 38 0.51 12.72 -8.31
C ILE A 38 -0.99 12.97 -8.20
N THR A 39 -1.74 12.66 -9.24
CA THR A 39 -3.18 12.95 -9.26
C THR A 39 -3.94 11.98 -8.36
N PRO A 40 -5.12 12.37 -7.83
CA PRO A 40 -5.98 11.45 -7.08
C PRO A 40 -6.29 10.16 -7.84
N ASP A 41 -6.42 10.23 -9.17
CA ASP A 41 -6.69 9.08 -10.03
C ASP A 41 -5.50 8.12 -10.10
N GLN A 42 -4.28 8.65 -10.27
CA GLN A 42 -3.05 7.87 -10.25
C GLN A 42 -2.84 7.22 -8.87
N ILE A 43 -3.02 7.98 -7.79
CA ILE A 43 -2.87 7.48 -6.42
C ILE A 43 -3.85 6.35 -6.14
N ALA A 44 -5.13 6.50 -6.53
CA ALA A 44 -6.13 5.46 -6.35
C ALA A 44 -5.80 4.20 -7.16
N ALA A 45 -5.44 4.37 -8.44
CA ALA A 45 -5.12 3.26 -9.35
C ALA A 45 -3.92 2.45 -8.83
N GLU A 46 -2.82 3.12 -8.47
CA GLU A 46 -1.61 2.45 -7.98
C GLU A 46 -1.81 1.82 -6.61
N ALA A 47 -2.64 2.42 -5.74
CA ALA A 47 -2.99 1.82 -4.45
C ALA A 47 -3.81 0.53 -4.63
N ILE A 48 -4.78 0.52 -5.54
CA ILE A 48 -5.57 -0.68 -5.84
C ILE A 48 -4.69 -1.75 -6.50
N ALA A 49 -3.86 -1.38 -7.48
CA ALA A 49 -2.92 -2.30 -8.13
C ALA A 49 -1.94 -2.92 -7.12
N ALA A 50 -1.44 -2.15 -6.15
CA ALA A 50 -0.59 -2.65 -5.08
C ALA A 50 -1.33 -3.69 -4.21
N ALA A 51 -2.61 -3.46 -3.92
CA ALA A 51 -3.42 -4.41 -3.16
C ALA A 51 -3.70 -5.70 -3.97
N GLU A 52 -4.01 -5.58 -5.26
CA GLU A 52 -4.17 -6.73 -6.17
C GLU A 52 -2.88 -7.56 -6.27
N ALA A 53 -1.72 -6.92 -6.20
CA ALA A 53 -0.41 -7.57 -6.15
C ALA A 53 -0.08 -8.22 -4.79
N GLY A 54 -0.89 -8.00 -3.76
CA GLY A 54 -0.76 -8.64 -2.44
C GLY A 54 -0.40 -7.72 -1.28
N ALA A 55 -0.43 -6.40 -1.45
CA ALA A 55 -0.29 -5.48 -0.32
C ALA A 55 -1.52 -5.59 0.61
N ALA A 56 -1.25 -5.83 1.89
CA ALA A 56 -2.27 -5.89 2.93
C ALA A 56 -2.58 -4.50 3.51
N ILE A 57 -1.64 -3.57 3.40
CA ILE A 57 -1.75 -2.19 3.90
C ILE A 57 -1.28 -1.22 2.82
N LEU A 58 -2.02 -0.12 2.65
CA LEU A 58 -1.71 0.97 1.75
C LEU A 58 -1.39 2.22 2.57
N HIS A 59 -0.15 2.70 2.51
CA HIS A 59 0.29 3.93 3.15
C HIS A 59 0.15 5.10 2.17
N LEU A 60 -0.72 6.04 2.49
CA LEU A 60 -1.21 7.04 1.54
C LEU A 60 -0.85 8.47 1.97
N HIS A 61 -0.41 9.25 0.98
CA HIS A 61 -0.24 10.69 1.04
C HIS A 61 -1.08 11.31 -0.09
N ALA A 62 -1.57 12.52 0.11
CA ALA A 62 -2.12 13.31 -0.97
C ALA A 62 -1.07 14.28 -1.55
N ARG A 63 -1.29 14.68 -2.79
CA ARG A 63 -0.48 15.67 -3.50
C ARG A 63 -1.38 16.62 -4.26
N ASP A 64 -0.89 17.84 -4.43
CA ASP A 64 -1.45 18.80 -5.37
C ASP A 64 -1.39 18.20 -6.79
N PRO A 65 -2.53 18.07 -7.50
CA PRO A 65 -2.58 17.43 -8.81
C PRO A 65 -1.90 18.22 -9.93
N GLU A 66 -1.72 19.53 -9.77
CA GLU A 66 -1.07 20.40 -10.75
C GLU A 66 0.43 20.46 -10.53
N THR A 67 0.87 20.54 -9.26
CA THR A 67 2.29 20.78 -8.93
C THR A 67 3.03 19.57 -8.39
N GLY A 68 2.32 18.54 -7.93
CA GLY A 68 2.90 17.36 -7.27
C GLY A 68 3.45 17.62 -5.86
N LYS A 69 3.27 18.83 -5.32
CA LYS A 69 3.65 19.15 -3.93
C LYS A 69 2.81 18.32 -2.95
N PRO A 70 3.38 17.88 -1.81
CA PRO A 70 2.60 17.23 -0.76
C PRO A 70 1.46 18.14 -0.28
N ASP A 71 0.27 17.56 -0.15
CA ASP A 71 -0.93 18.22 0.39
C ASP A 71 -1.48 17.35 1.53
N GLN A 72 -1.69 17.93 2.70
CA GLN A 72 -2.17 17.21 3.90
C GLN A 72 -3.59 17.61 4.29
N THR A 73 -4.30 18.35 3.43
CA THR A 73 -5.69 18.73 3.67
C THR A 73 -6.60 17.52 3.56
N PRO A 74 -7.62 17.37 4.44
CA PRO A 74 -8.60 16.30 4.33
C PRO A 74 -9.30 16.25 2.97
N GLU A 75 -9.47 17.40 2.32
CA GLU A 75 -10.07 17.55 1.00
C GLU A 75 -9.24 16.84 -0.08
N ALA A 76 -7.91 16.97 -0.03
CA ALA A 76 -7.03 16.28 -0.96
C ALA A 76 -7.12 14.75 -0.82
N PHE A 77 -7.26 14.23 0.40
CA PHE A 77 -7.50 12.81 0.65
C PHE A 77 -8.90 12.35 0.21
N ALA A 78 -9.91 13.18 0.41
CA ALA A 78 -11.31 12.87 0.05
C ALA A 78 -11.46 12.60 -1.46
N CYS A 79 -10.58 13.14 -2.30
CA CYS A 79 -10.57 12.91 -3.75
C CYS A 79 -10.21 11.48 -4.18
N PHE A 80 -9.58 10.66 -3.33
CA PHE A 80 -9.19 9.29 -3.71
C PHE A 80 -9.54 8.20 -2.69
N LEU A 81 -9.62 8.49 -1.40
CA LEU A 81 -9.92 7.46 -0.38
C LEU A 81 -11.23 6.68 -0.62
N PRO A 82 -12.35 7.30 -1.07
CA PRO A 82 -13.57 6.55 -1.38
C PRO A 82 -13.37 5.52 -2.50
N ARG A 83 -12.58 5.85 -3.52
CA ARG A 83 -12.29 4.95 -4.65
C ARG A 83 -11.38 3.80 -4.23
N VAL A 84 -10.35 4.07 -3.43
CA VAL A 84 -9.49 3.02 -2.84
C VAL A 84 -10.33 2.06 -2.00
N LYS A 85 -11.21 2.59 -1.13
CA LYS A 85 -12.11 1.78 -0.30
C LYS A 85 -13.09 0.93 -1.13
N GLN A 86 -13.55 1.43 -2.27
CA GLN A 86 -14.43 0.67 -3.17
C GLN A 86 -13.68 -0.41 -3.96
N GLY A 87 -12.39 -0.19 -4.26
CA GLY A 87 -11.58 -1.09 -5.08
C GLY A 87 -10.86 -2.21 -4.33
N THR A 88 -10.67 -2.11 -3.01
CA THR A 88 -9.93 -3.12 -2.24
C THR A 88 -10.33 -3.19 -0.76
N ASN A 89 -10.03 -4.33 -0.13
CA ASN A 89 -10.14 -4.56 1.31
C ASN A 89 -8.82 -4.32 2.07
N ALA A 90 -7.75 -3.90 1.39
CA ALA A 90 -6.49 -3.56 2.05
C ALA A 90 -6.70 -2.45 3.09
N ALA A 91 -5.98 -2.54 4.20
CA ALA A 91 -6.09 -1.53 5.25
C ALA A 91 -5.51 -0.18 4.76
N ILE A 92 -6.24 0.89 5.01
CA ILE A 92 -5.78 2.25 4.71
C ILE A 92 -4.99 2.78 5.90
N ASN A 93 -3.75 3.19 5.64
CA ASN A 93 -2.88 3.89 6.58
C ASN A 93 -2.68 5.33 6.07
N ILE A 94 -3.13 6.31 6.83
CA ILE A 94 -2.99 7.74 6.54
C ILE A 94 -1.74 8.24 7.28
N THR A 95 -0.89 8.99 6.57
CA THR A 95 0.32 9.61 7.14
C THR A 95 0.06 10.58 8.29
#